data_AF-A0A3G8R917-F1
#
_entry.id   AF-A0A3G8R917-F1
#
_cell.length_a   1.000
_cell.length_b   1.000
_cell.length_c   1.000
_cell.angle_alpha   90.00
_cell.angle_beta   90.00
_cell.angle_gamma   90.00
#
_symmetry.space_group_name_H-M   'P 1'
#
loop_
_entity.id
_entity.type
_entity.pdbx_description
1 polymer ?
#
loop_
_entity_poly.entity_id
_entity_poly.type
_entity_poly.pdbx_seq_one_letter_code
_entity_poly.pdbx_strand_id
1 'polypeptide(L)'
;MQKNNRKKEVTLWIRYRTLQKVLVGCCLAVLFIMLTLYEIPASRAWIHWSLPLTGKVIAIDAGHGGPDGGAVSKEGVIEKDINLAIAFYLRDYLQQAGAVVVMTREDDRDLAQQETKGYSRRKTEDLKQRVRMIEEKKADLFLSIHMNSIPSSRWSGAQTFFVPNHADNENLASLIQEEIKRNLENTDRVAKTVNTVYLLKALKMPAALVEVGFLSHPEEARRLSDENYQRQVAASIYKGILRYSAGEKGTSSAPEVR
;
A
#
# COMPACT_ATOMS: atom_id res chain seq x y z
N MET A 1 -78.38 -45.63 -28.71
CA MET A 1 -78.27 -44.16 -28.63
C MET A 1 -76.81 -43.76 -28.71
N GLN A 2 -76.32 -43.28 -29.87
CA GLN A 2 -74.96 -42.72 -30.01
C GLN A 2 -75.08 -41.20 -30.17
N LYS A 3 -74.54 -40.44 -29.21
CA LYS A 3 -74.52 -38.97 -29.23
C LYS A 3 -73.39 -38.49 -30.14
N ASN A 4 -73.75 -37.95 -31.30
CA ASN A 4 -72.81 -37.42 -32.28
C ASN A 4 -72.29 -36.04 -31.80
N ASN A 5 -71.08 -36.00 -31.26
CA ASN A 5 -70.47 -34.78 -30.70
C ASN A 5 -69.76 -34.01 -31.82
N ARG A 6 -70.48 -33.16 -32.55
CA ARG A 6 -69.84 -32.27 -33.56
C ARG A 6 -68.98 -31.24 -32.84
N LYS A 7 -67.66 -31.33 -33.02
CA LYS A 7 -66.73 -30.26 -32.64
C LYS A 7 -67.13 -28.99 -33.40
N LYS A 8 -67.35 -27.90 -32.68
CA LYS A 8 -67.58 -26.58 -33.30
C LYS A 8 -66.24 -26.10 -33.85
N GLU A 9 -66.09 -26.12 -35.18
CA GLU A 9 -64.94 -25.51 -35.85
C GLU A 9 -65.21 -24.01 -36.02
N VAL A 10 -64.33 -23.19 -35.46
CA VAL A 10 -64.33 -21.74 -35.64
C VAL A 10 -63.19 -21.41 -36.60
N THR A 11 -63.53 -20.95 -37.81
CA THR A 11 -62.55 -20.51 -38.81
C THR A 11 -62.33 -19.01 -38.65
N LEU A 12 -61.10 -18.61 -38.33
CA LEU A 12 -60.71 -17.21 -38.17
C LEU A 12 -59.92 -16.75 -39.40
N TRP A 13 -60.48 -15.82 -40.19
CA TRP A 13 -59.80 -15.24 -41.35
C TRP A 13 -59.00 -14.00 -40.94
N ILE A 14 -57.67 -14.13 -40.83
CA ILE A 14 -56.77 -13.01 -40.56
C ILE A 14 -56.09 -12.59 -41.86
N ARG A 15 -56.13 -11.29 -42.18
CA ARG A 15 -55.37 -10.73 -43.31
C ARG A 15 -53.87 -10.84 -43.04
N TYR A 16 -53.08 -11.26 -44.03
CA TYR A 16 -51.64 -11.44 -43.91
C TYR A 16 -50.89 -10.23 -43.31
N ARG A 17 -51.26 -9.00 -43.70
CA ARG A 17 -50.69 -7.76 -43.14
C ARG A 17 -50.98 -7.58 -41.64
N THR A 18 -52.13 -8.05 -41.16
CA THR A 18 -52.47 -8.03 -39.73
C THR A 18 -51.62 -9.03 -38.97
N LEU A 19 -51.39 -10.21 -39.54
CA LEU A 19 -50.51 -11.23 -38.94
C LEU A 19 -49.07 -10.72 -38.80
N GLN A 20 -48.55 -10.02 -39.81
CA GLN A 20 -47.21 -9.40 -39.75
C GLN A 20 -47.09 -8.38 -38.61
N LYS A 21 -48.09 -7.52 -38.44
CA LYS A 21 -48.10 -6.52 -37.35
C LYS A 21 -48.14 -7.16 -35.97
N VAL A 22 -48.93 -8.23 -35.81
CA VAL A 22 -49.00 -9.00 -34.56
C VAL A 22 -47.65 -9.65 -34.27
N LEU A 23 -47.00 -10.27 -35.26
CA LEU A 23 -45.67 -10.87 -35.12
C LEU A 23 -44.62 -9.83 -34.69
N VAL A 24 -44.57 -8.68 -35.36
CA VAL A 24 -43.65 -7.59 -34.99
C VAL A 24 -43.95 -7.10 -33.56
N GLY A 25 -45.22 -6.93 -33.19
CA GLY A 25 -45.61 -6.56 -31.83
C GLY A 25 -45.17 -7.58 -30.79
N CYS A 26 -45.36 -8.88 -31.05
CA CYS A 26 -44.87 -9.95 -30.19
C CYS A 26 -43.34 -9.96 -30.07
N CYS A 27 -42.62 -9.78 -31.18
CA CYS A 27 -41.16 -9.69 -31.16
C CYS A 27 -40.66 -8.49 -30.34
N LEU A 28 -41.31 -7.33 -30.47
CA LEU A 28 -40.98 -6.14 -29.68
C LEU A 28 -41.30 -6.33 -28.19
N ALA A 29 -42.41 -7.00 -27.86
CA ALA A 29 -42.74 -7.32 -26.47
C ALA A 29 -41.73 -8.29 -25.85
N VAL A 30 -41.32 -9.31 -26.59
CA VAL A 30 -40.26 -10.24 -26.15
C VAL A 30 -38.93 -9.52 -25.98
N LEU A 31 -38.55 -8.64 -26.91
CA LEU A 31 -37.34 -7.83 -26.79
C LEU A 31 -37.40 -6.92 -25.56
N PHE A 32 -38.54 -6.25 -25.32
CA PHE A 32 -38.76 -5.41 -24.15
C PHE A 32 -38.65 -6.22 -22.86
N ILE A 33 -39.30 -7.38 -22.78
CA ILE A 33 -39.19 -8.29 -21.64
C ILE A 33 -37.74 -8.74 -21.45
N MET A 34 -37.04 -9.14 -22.51
CA MET A 34 -35.62 -9.46 -22.45
C MET A 34 -34.81 -8.31 -21.90
N LEU A 35 -34.98 -7.08 -22.38
CA LEU A 35 -34.25 -5.90 -21.89
C LEU A 35 -34.55 -5.60 -20.41
N THR A 36 -35.79 -5.84 -19.95
CA THR A 36 -36.17 -5.62 -18.54
C THR A 36 -35.72 -6.72 -17.59
N LEU A 37 -35.66 -7.97 -18.07
CA LEU A 37 -35.21 -9.14 -17.30
C LEU A 37 -33.70 -9.38 -17.40
N TYR A 38 -33.05 -8.78 -18.42
CA TYR A 38 -31.61 -8.73 -18.53
C TYR A 38 -31.11 -7.73 -17.49
N GLU A 39 -30.87 -8.22 -16.29
CA GLU A 39 -30.09 -7.48 -15.31
C GLU A 39 -28.75 -7.16 -15.95
N ILE A 40 -28.57 -5.91 -16.40
CA ILE A 40 -27.23 -5.38 -16.66
C ILE A 40 -26.48 -5.62 -15.34
N PRO A 41 -25.37 -6.37 -15.33
CA PRO A 41 -24.63 -6.63 -14.11
C PRO A 41 -23.99 -5.31 -13.65
N ALA A 42 -24.78 -4.46 -13.00
CA ALA A 42 -24.32 -3.26 -12.32
C ALA A 42 -23.29 -3.65 -11.25
N SER A 43 -23.29 -4.90 -10.78
CA SER A 43 -22.30 -5.46 -9.87
C SER A 43 -20.84 -5.38 -10.35
N ARG A 44 -20.55 -5.11 -11.64
CA ARG A 44 -19.18 -4.93 -12.14
C ARG A 44 -18.78 -3.49 -12.49
N ALA A 45 -19.72 -2.53 -12.50
CA ALA A 45 -19.42 -1.15 -12.88
C ALA A 45 -18.98 -0.26 -11.69
N TRP A 46 -19.14 -0.73 -10.45
CA TRP A 46 -18.94 0.07 -9.24
C TRP A 46 -17.59 -0.14 -8.54
N ILE A 47 -16.69 -0.96 -9.11
CA ILE A 47 -15.39 -1.27 -8.49
C ILE A 47 -14.27 -0.30 -8.95
N HIS A 48 -14.52 0.59 -9.92
CA HIS A 48 -13.45 1.35 -10.59
C HIS A 48 -13.43 2.88 -10.36
N TRP A 49 -14.22 3.42 -9.42
CA TRP A 49 -14.31 4.89 -9.21
C TRP A 49 -13.58 5.45 -7.98
N SER A 50 -13.05 4.60 -7.10
CA SER A 50 -12.20 5.05 -5.98
C SER A 50 -10.75 4.67 -6.24
N LEU A 51 -9.84 5.61 -6.02
CA LEU A 51 -8.40 5.33 -6.01
C LEU A 51 -8.08 4.24 -4.98
N PRO A 52 -7.05 3.39 -5.19
CA PRO A 52 -6.85 2.16 -4.41
C PRO A 52 -6.59 2.39 -2.92
N LEU A 53 -6.16 3.59 -2.50
CA LEU A 53 -5.94 3.96 -1.10
C LEU A 53 -6.95 4.99 -0.58
N THR A 54 -8.06 5.19 -1.28
CA THR A 54 -9.11 6.14 -0.85
C THR A 54 -9.57 5.84 0.57
N GLY A 55 -9.54 6.86 1.43
CA GLY A 55 -9.99 6.75 2.83
C GLY A 55 -8.96 6.12 3.77
N LYS A 56 -7.74 5.82 3.31
CA LYS A 56 -6.64 5.36 4.17
C LYS A 56 -5.83 6.53 4.70
N VAL A 57 -5.52 6.50 6.00
CA VAL A 57 -4.54 7.39 6.63
C VAL A 57 -3.24 6.61 6.81
N ILE A 58 -2.17 7.02 6.14
CA ILE A 58 -0.88 6.33 6.19
C ILE A 58 0.17 7.24 6.84
N ALA A 59 0.74 6.76 7.94
CA ALA A 59 1.84 7.45 8.61
C ALA A 59 3.18 7.04 7.99
N ILE A 60 3.97 8.04 7.58
CA ILE A 60 5.34 7.87 7.10
C ILE A 60 6.29 8.53 8.08
N ASP A 61 7.25 7.76 8.56
CA ASP A 61 8.31 8.23 9.40
C ASP A 61 9.61 8.36 8.61
N ALA A 62 10.03 9.60 8.38
CA ALA A 62 11.38 9.88 7.90
C ALA A 62 12.33 9.79 9.12
N GLY A 63 13.04 8.66 9.23
CA GLY A 63 13.90 8.37 10.37
C GLY A 63 14.89 9.50 10.65
N HIS A 64 15.27 9.65 11.92
CA HIS A 64 16.15 10.72 12.41
C HIS A 64 15.58 12.13 12.18
N GLY A 65 16.43 13.17 12.18
CA GLY A 65 16.03 14.56 11.95
C GLY A 65 16.61 15.53 12.99
N GLY A 66 16.87 16.76 12.57
CA GLY A 66 17.45 17.80 13.41
C GLY A 66 18.84 17.38 13.92
N PRO A 67 19.09 17.42 15.24
CA PRO A 67 20.37 17.00 15.81
C PRO A 67 20.71 15.52 15.65
N ASP A 68 19.72 14.64 15.41
CA ASP A 68 19.98 13.23 15.08
C ASP A 68 20.19 13.11 13.57
N GLY A 69 21.45 12.96 13.15
CA GLY A 69 21.81 12.80 11.74
C GLY A 69 21.66 11.37 11.20
N GLY A 70 21.54 10.38 12.10
CA GLY A 70 21.73 8.98 11.74
C GLY A 70 23.15 8.66 11.30
N ALA A 71 23.30 7.69 10.41
CA ALA A 71 24.58 7.32 9.82
C ALA A 71 25.11 8.38 8.84
N VAL A 72 26.43 8.41 8.68
CA VAL A 72 27.13 9.24 7.69
C VAL A 72 28.04 8.34 6.84
N SER A 73 27.96 8.46 5.52
CA SER A 73 28.83 7.71 4.60
C SER A 73 30.27 8.23 4.68
N LYS A 74 31.23 7.50 4.07
CA LYS A 74 32.63 7.98 3.97
C LYS A 74 32.74 9.28 3.16
N GLU A 75 31.84 9.46 2.21
CA GLU A 75 31.74 10.63 1.32
C GLU A 75 30.90 11.77 1.91
N GLY A 76 30.41 11.64 3.15
CA GLY A 76 29.69 12.70 3.87
C GLY A 76 28.19 12.75 3.61
N VAL A 77 27.61 11.72 2.98
CA VAL A 77 26.17 11.60 2.78
C VAL A 77 25.50 11.27 4.11
N ILE A 78 24.45 11.99 4.49
CA ILE A 78 23.81 11.88 5.81
C ILE A 78 22.47 11.15 5.68
N GLU A 79 22.24 10.15 6.53
CA GLU A 79 21.04 9.30 6.51
C GLU A 79 19.74 10.09 6.59
N LYS A 80 19.62 11.06 7.52
CA LYS A 80 18.37 11.81 7.71
C LYS A 80 17.90 12.55 6.45
N ASP A 81 18.83 12.96 5.59
CA ASP A 81 18.51 13.74 4.38
C ASP A 81 17.94 12.81 3.30
N ILE A 82 18.55 11.63 3.12
CA ILE A 82 18.04 10.60 2.21
C ILE A 82 16.69 10.08 2.69
N ASN A 83 16.54 9.81 4.00
CA ASN A 83 15.27 9.36 4.58
C ASN A 83 14.13 10.33 4.27
N LEU A 84 14.37 11.64 4.40
CA LEU A 84 13.38 12.68 4.12
C LEU A 84 13.04 12.72 2.62
N ALA A 85 14.04 12.67 1.74
CA ALA A 85 13.84 12.71 0.30
C ALA A 85 12.98 11.52 -0.19
N ILE A 86 13.30 10.30 0.23
CA ILE A 86 12.53 9.10 -0.12
C ILE A 86 11.12 9.18 0.47
N ALA A 87 10.98 9.65 1.71
CA ALA A 87 9.68 9.81 2.36
C ALA A 87 8.76 10.79 1.60
N PHE A 88 9.31 11.86 1.00
CA PHE A 88 8.53 12.76 0.15
C PHE A 88 8.05 12.10 -1.14
N TYR A 89 8.91 11.35 -1.83
CA TYR A 89 8.46 10.62 -3.02
C TYR A 89 7.39 9.59 -2.68
N LEU A 90 7.55 8.88 -1.55
CA LEU A 90 6.56 7.92 -1.10
C LEU A 90 5.24 8.61 -0.73
N ARG A 91 5.30 9.75 -0.02
CA ARG A 91 4.13 10.58 0.29
C ARG A 91 3.37 10.91 -1.00
N ASP A 92 4.07 11.43 -1.99
CA ASP A 92 3.45 11.88 -3.24
C ASP A 92 2.76 10.72 -3.98
N TYR A 93 3.39 9.55 -4.06
CA TYR A 93 2.78 8.36 -4.67
C TYR A 93 1.55 7.86 -3.92
N LEU A 94 1.59 7.84 -2.58
CA LEU A 94 0.45 7.42 -1.76
C LEU A 94 -0.71 8.43 -1.85
N GLN A 95 -0.42 9.72 -1.86
CA GLN A 95 -1.44 10.77 -2.04
C GLN A 95 -2.09 10.71 -3.42
N GLN A 96 -1.30 10.49 -4.48
CA GLN A 96 -1.83 10.28 -5.83
C GLN A 96 -2.75 9.04 -5.93
N ALA A 97 -2.55 8.06 -5.05
CA ALA A 97 -3.39 6.88 -4.91
C ALA A 97 -4.58 7.06 -3.94
N GLY A 98 -4.82 8.27 -3.43
CA GLY A 98 -5.98 8.63 -2.62
C GLY A 98 -5.80 8.51 -1.11
N ALA A 99 -4.59 8.20 -0.63
CA ALA A 99 -4.31 8.17 0.81
C ALA A 99 -4.15 9.59 1.38
N VAL A 100 -4.56 9.76 2.64
CA VAL A 100 -4.11 10.89 3.47
C VAL A 100 -2.80 10.48 4.12
N VAL A 101 -1.71 11.19 3.83
CA VAL A 101 -0.40 10.87 4.37
C VAL A 101 -0.07 11.79 5.54
N VAL A 102 0.40 11.20 6.65
CA VAL A 102 0.89 11.91 7.84
C VAL A 102 2.39 11.67 7.93
N MET A 103 3.20 12.70 7.73
CA MET A 103 4.65 12.60 7.92
C MET A 103 5.05 12.99 9.34
N THR A 104 5.99 12.26 9.96
CA THR A 104 6.52 12.62 11.28
C THR A 104 7.35 13.91 11.26
N ARG A 105 7.94 14.25 10.11
CA ARG A 105 8.60 15.53 9.81
C ARG A 105 8.58 15.81 8.30
N GLU A 106 8.58 17.08 7.93
CA GLU A 106 8.63 17.56 6.54
C GLU A 106 9.82 18.51 6.31
N ASP A 107 10.74 18.55 7.26
CA ASP A 107 11.91 19.40 7.32
C ASP A 107 12.98 18.72 8.21
N ASP A 108 14.15 19.33 8.30
CA ASP A 108 15.24 18.83 9.12
C ASP A 108 15.07 19.22 10.60
N ARG A 109 14.11 18.58 11.27
CA ARG A 109 13.87 18.73 12.71
C ARG A 109 13.59 17.41 13.40
N ASP A 110 13.77 17.40 14.72
CA ASP A 110 13.15 16.43 15.61
C ASP A 110 11.82 17.00 16.15
N LEU A 111 11.01 16.16 16.80
CA LEU A 111 9.76 16.56 17.46
C LEU A 111 9.94 16.88 18.96
N ALA A 112 11.18 16.96 19.43
CA ALA A 112 11.46 17.30 20.83
C ALA A 112 11.25 18.80 21.09
N GLN A 113 10.80 19.15 22.30
CA GLN A 113 10.62 20.56 22.69
C GLN A 113 11.93 21.34 22.58
N GLN A 114 11.86 22.64 22.27
CA GLN A 114 13.06 23.47 22.09
C GLN A 114 13.89 23.55 23.37
N GLU A 115 13.23 23.50 24.53
CA GLU A 115 13.83 23.57 25.86
C GLU A 115 14.51 22.25 26.27
N THR A 116 14.22 21.15 25.59
CA THR A 116 14.78 19.84 25.92
C THR A 116 16.27 19.79 25.59
N LYS A 117 17.10 19.77 26.63
CA LYS A 117 18.55 19.67 26.52
C LYS A 117 19.02 18.21 26.58
N GLY A 118 20.12 17.94 25.88
CA GLY A 118 20.80 16.65 25.88
C GLY A 118 20.27 15.69 24.81
N TYR A 119 21.19 15.16 24.01
CA TYR A 119 20.89 14.32 22.85
C TYR A 119 19.97 13.14 23.16
N SER A 120 20.29 12.34 24.19
CA SER A 120 19.50 11.16 24.57
C SER A 120 18.08 11.50 25.01
N ARG A 121 17.90 12.61 25.74
CA ARG A 121 16.58 13.06 26.21
C ARG A 121 15.73 13.57 25.04
N ARG A 122 16.33 14.36 24.13
CA ARG A 122 15.67 14.79 22.89
C ARG A 122 15.23 13.61 22.05
N LYS A 123 16.12 12.65 21.79
CA LYS A 123 15.79 11.43 21.02
C LYS A 123 14.63 10.65 21.63
N THR A 124 14.63 10.48 22.96
CA THR A 124 13.55 9.79 23.66
C THR A 124 12.23 10.55 23.54
N GLU A 125 12.26 11.87 23.65
CA GLU A 125 11.07 12.71 23.50
C GLU A 125 10.54 12.71 22.06
N ASP A 126 11.41 12.91 21.07
CA ASP A 126 11.09 12.84 19.65
C ASP A 126 10.33 11.55 19.31
N LEU A 127 10.88 10.40 19.68
CA LEU A 127 10.24 9.10 19.45
C LEU A 127 8.84 9.00 20.09
N LYS A 128 8.65 9.55 21.30
CA LYS A 128 7.33 9.58 21.97
C LYS A 128 6.35 10.51 21.26
N GLN A 129 6.81 11.66 20.77
CA GLN A 129 5.97 12.61 20.05
C GLN A 129 5.56 12.07 18.68
N ARG A 130 6.45 11.34 17.99
CA ARG A 130 6.10 10.62 16.75
C ARG A 130 4.96 9.65 16.98
N VAL A 131 5.05 8.79 18.02
CA VAL A 131 3.96 7.86 18.37
C VAL A 131 2.65 8.62 18.62
N ARG A 132 2.68 9.67 19.47
CA ARG A 132 1.48 10.46 19.78
C ARG A 132 0.85 11.06 18.53
N MET A 133 1.65 11.70 17.68
CA MET A 133 1.17 12.28 16.42
C MET A 133 0.48 11.22 15.55
N ILE A 134 1.06 10.04 15.42
CA ILE A 134 0.52 8.95 14.58
C ILE A 134 -0.81 8.42 15.15
N GLU A 135 -0.88 8.22 16.47
CA GLU A 135 -2.10 7.76 17.16
C GLU A 135 -3.22 8.81 17.11
N GLU A 136 -2.89 10.09 17.34
CA GLU A 136 -3.84 11.20 17.27
C GLU A 136 -4.47 11.35 15.88
N LYS A 137 -3.69 11.12 14.83
CA LYS A 137 -4.16 11.14 13.44
C LYS A 137 -4.89 9.86 13.02
N LYS A 138 -4.95 8.85 13.90
CA LYS A 138 -5.62 7.57 13.66
C LYS A 138 -5.13 6.89 12.37
N ALA A 139 -3.81 6.83 12.20
CA ALA A 139 -3.23 6.16 11.03
C ALA A 139 -3.62 4.67 10.98
N ASP A 140 -4.01 4.21 9.79
CA ASP A 140 -4.35 2.82 9.49
C ASP A 140 -3.10 1.95 9.26
N LEU A 141 -2.00 2.58 8.85
CA LEU A 141 -0.74 1.92 8.52
C LEU A 141 0.43 2.84 8.87
N PHE A 142 1.53 2.24 9.34
CA PHE A 142 2.77 2.94 9.65
C PHE A 142 3.96 2.37 8.86
N LEU A 143 4.79 3.27 8.31
CA LEU A 143 6.06 2.91 7.70
C LEU A 143 7.17 3.85 8.16
N SER A 144 8.30 3.29 8.60
CA SER A 144 9.52 4.06 8.87
C SER A 144 10.60 3.77 7.82
N ILE A 145 11.30 4.81 7.35
CA ILE A 145 12.34 4.74 6.33
C ILE A 145 13.69 5.08 6.96
N HIS A 146 14.66 4.19 6.78
CA HIS A 146 16.00 4.26 7.34
C HIS A 146 17.09 3.77 6.37
N MET A 147 18.35 3.99 6.75
CA MET A 147 19.53 3.43 6.09
C MET A 147 20.31 2.53 7.04
N ASN A 148 20.74 1.38 6.53
CA ASN A 148 21.60 0.51 7.31
C ASN A 148 23.02 1.09 7.35
N SER A 149 23.75 0.84 8.41
CA SER A 149 25.16 1.18 8.50
C SER A 149 25.85 0.32 9.54
N ILE A 150 26.92 -0.36 9.12
CA ILE A 150 27.76 -1.15 10.01
C ILE A 150 29.23 -0.92 9.69
N PRO A 151 30.18 -1.24 10.60
CA PRO A 151 31.63 -1.06 10.40
C PRO A 151 32.26 -2.00 9.35
N SER A 152 31.63 -2.15 8.19
CA SER A 152 32.06 -2.98 7.08
C SER A 152 31.40 -2.47 5.80
N SER A 153 32.21 -2.28 4.76
CA SER A 153 31.74 -1.93 3.42
C SER A 153 31.36 -3.16 2.58
N ARG A 154 31.34 -4.37 3.14
CA ARG A 154 30.97 -5.58 2.37
C ARG A 154 29.45 -5.77 2.24
N TRP A 155 28.70 -5.25 3.20
CA TRP A 155 27.28 -5.52 3.32
C TRP A 155 26.51 -4.54 2.47
N SER A 156 25.55 -5.06 1.72
CA SER A 156 24.69 -4.29 0.87
C SER A 156 23.27 -4.86 0.85
N GLY A 157 22.35 -4.08 0.28
CA GLY A 157 21.00 -4.50 -0.02
C GLY A 157 19.98 -4.15 1.05
N ALA A 158 18.79 -3.81 0.58
CA ALA A 158 17.68 -3.42 1.42
C ALA A 158 17.12 -4.58 2.27
N GLN A 159 16.54 -4.24 3.41
CA GLN A 159 15.81 -5.17 4.25
C GLN A 159 14.66 -4.49 4.99
N THR A 160 13.49 -5.10 4.92
CA THR A 160 12.30 -4.68 5.65
C THR A 160 12.17 -5.45 6.97
N PHE A 161 11.87 -4.71 8.03
CA PHE A 161 11.75 -5.21 9.39
C PHE A 161 10.36 -5.00 9.95
N PHE A 162 9.96 -5.90 10.86
CA PHE A 162 8.69 -5.81 11.57
C PHE A 162 8.77 -6.36 13.00
N VAL A 163 7.82 -5.98 13.84
CA VAL A 163 7.60 -6.57 15.17
C VAL A 163 6.34 -7.44 15.10
N PRO A 164 6.32 -8.69 15.57
CA PRO A 164 5.13 -9.54 15.53
C PRO A 164 4.11 -9.21 16.66
N ASN A 165 3.79 -7.94 16.83
CA ASN A 165 2.79 -7.44 17.79
C ASN A 165 1.43 -7.08 17.14
N HIS A 166 1.32 -7.25 15.82
CA HIS A 166 0.10 -7.11 15.04
C HIS A 166 0.11 -8.15 13.90
N ALA A 167 -1.04 -8.76 13.60
CA ALA A 167 -1.14 -9.90 12.69
C ALA A 167 -0.68 -9.60 11.25
N ASP A 168 -0.87 -8.36 10.81
CA ASP A 168 -0.53 -7.93 9.44
C ASP A 168 0.90 -7.42 9.26
N ASN A 169 1.68 -7.28 10.33
CA ASN A 169 3.03 -6.69 10.26
C ASN A 169 3.97 -7.51 9.37
N GLU A 170 3.95 -8.83 9.49
CA GLU A 170 4.74 -9.70 8.63
C GLU A 170 4.29 -9.60 7.17
N ASN A 171 2.97 -9.57 6.93
CA ASN A 171 2.42 -9.50 5.58
C ASN A 171 2.82 -8.21 4.86
N LEU A 172 2.62 -7.07 5.53
CA LEU A 172 3.01 -5.77 5.00
C LEU A 172 4.52 -5.72 4.70
N ALA A 173 5.35 -6.14 5.65
CA ALA A 173 6.80 -6.13 5.49
C ALA A 173 7.28 -7.04 4.35
N SER A 174 6.65 -8.21 4.19
CA SER A 174 7.01 -9.17 3.15
C SER A 174 6.66 -8.66 1.76
N LEU A 175 5.47 -8.08 1.58
CA LEU A 175 5.06 -7.49 0.30
C LEU A 175 5.94 -6.31 -0.11
N ILE A 176 6.34 -5.46 0.85
CA ILE A 176 7.30 -4.37 0.59
C ILE A 176 8.66 -4.94 0.19
N GLN A 177 9.17 -5.95 0.91
CA GLN A 177 10.45 -6.56 0.61
C GLN A 177 10.47 -7.24 -0.77
N GLU A 178 9.38 -7.91 -1.16
CA GLU A 178 9.23 -8.52 -2.48
C GLU A 178 9.30 -7.50 -3.62
N GLU A 179 8.63 -6.36 -3.47
CA GLU A 179 8.69 -5.29 -4.46
C GLU A 179 10.06 -4.62 -4.51
N ILE A 180 10.72 -4.44 -3.37
CA ILE A 180 12.11 -3.97 -3.31
C ILE A 180 13.03 -4.92 -4.08
N LYS A 181 12.94 -6.24 -3.80
CA LYS A 181 13.73 -7.25 -4.49
C LYS A 181 13.48 -7.25 -6.00
N ARG A 182 12.20 -7.18 -6.41
CA ARG A 182 11.80 -7.20 -7.82
C ARG A 182 12.25 -5.96 -8.60
N ASN A 183 12.12 -4.77 -8.01
CA ASN A 183 12.28 -3.52 -8.75
C ASN A 183 13.70 -2.93 -8.62
N LEU A 184 14.39 -3.16 -7.50
CA LEU A 184 15.73 -2.59 -7.26
C LEU A 184 16.87 -3.57 -7.50
N GLU A 185 16.57 -4.88 -7.43
CA GLU A 185 17.52 -5.99 -7.58
C GLU A 185 18.76 -5.84 -6.67
N ASN A 186 18.65 -5.10 -5.58
CA ASN A 186 19.77 -4.81 -4.67
C ASN A 186 19.89 -5.83 -3.53
N THR A 187 18.96 -6.77 -3.41
CA THR A 187 18.87 -7.66 -2.25
C THR A 187 18.13 -8.96 -2.60
N ASP A 188 18.58 -10.07 -1.99
CA ASP A 188 17.86 -11.33 -1.96
C ASP A 188 17.19 -11.60 -0.60
N ARG A 189 17.26 -10.62 0.31
CA ARG A 189 16.78 -10.78 1.69
C ARG A 189 15.26 -10.88 1.75
N VAL A 190 14.78 -11.54 2.80
CA VAL A 190 13.37 -11.59 3.18
C VAL A 190 13.10 -10.64 4.36
N ALA A 191 11.83 -10.31 4.56
CA ALA A 191 11.40 -9.53 5.71
C ALA A 191 11.81 -10.23 7.01
N LYS A 192 12.22 -9.46 8.02
CA LYS A 192 12.80 -10.01 9.24
C LYS A 192 12.23 -9.37 10.49
N THR A 193 12.08 -10.17 11.54
CA THR A 193 11.69 -9.65 12.84
C THR A 193 12.79 -8.78 13.45
N VAL A 194 12.38 -7.72 14.14
CA VAL A 194 13.25 -6.85 14.94
C VAL A 194 12.60 -6.58 16.28
N ASN A 195 13.40 -6.36 17.32
CA ASN A 195 12.91 -6.10 18.67
C ASN A 195 13.62 -4.90 19.33
N THR A 196 14.27 -4.03 18.56
CA THR A 196 14.99 -2.85 19.07
C THR A 196 14.33 -1.52 18.67
N VAL A 197 13.45 -1.54 17.68
CA VAL A 197 12.81 -0.33 17.13
C VAL A 197 11.60 0.06 17.99
N TYR A 198 11.68 1.23 18.65
CA TYR A 198 10.65 1.70 19.58
C TYR A 198 9.28 1.93 18.91
N LEU A 199 9.27 2.64 17.76
CA LEU A 199 8.04 2.98 17.02
C LEU A 199 7.23 1.72 16.69
N LEU A 200 7.87 0.69 16.13
CA LEU A 200 7.21 -0.57 15.78
C LEU A 200 6.64 -1.33 16.99
N LYS A 201 7.25 -1.18 18.17
CA LYS A 201 6.73 -1.82 19.40
C LYS A 201 5.52 -1.08 19.98
N ALA A 202 5.57 0.25 19.94
CA ALA A 202 4.57 1.11 20.55
C ALA A 202 3.26 1.08 19.76
N LEU A 203 3.36 1.25 18.44
CA LEU A 203 2.24 1.34 17.52
C LEU A 203 1.48 0.01 17.39
N LYS A 204 0.15 0.09 17.29
CA LYS A 204 -0.77 -1.06 17.31
C LYS A 204 -1.50 -1.30 15.98
N MET A 205 -1.13 -0.57 14.93
CA MET A 205 -1.58 -0.77 13.56
C MET A 205 -0.53 -1.56 12.76
N PRO A 206 -0.86 -2.05 11.54
CA PRO A 206 0.12 -2.56 10.59
C PRO A 206 1.34 -1.63 10.47
N ALA A 207 2.53 -2.16 10.77
CA ALA A 207 3.74 -1.37 10.93
C ALA A 207 4.98 -2.11 10.37
N ALA A 208 5.79 -1.39 9.59
CA ALA A 208 7.08 -1.87 9.09
C ALA A 208 8.15 -0.78 9.10
N LEU A 209 9.41 -1.18 9.13
CA LEU A 209 10.56 -0.31 8.93
C LEU A 209 11.37 -0.82 7.74
N VAL A 210 11.78 0.05 6.83
CA VAL A 210 12.58 -0.32 5.67
C VAL A 210 13.97 0.29 5.81
N GLU A 211 14.98 -0.56 5.90
CA GLU A 211 16.38 -0.18 5.70
C GLU A 211 16.69 -0.33 4.21
N VAL A 212 16.73 0.78 3.45
CA VAL A 212 16.68 0.70 1.97
C VAL A 212 18.04 0.42 1.29
N GLY A 213 19.12 0.36 2.07
CA GLY A 213 20.49 0.05 1.63
C GLY A 213 21.52 0.35 2.74
N PHE A 214 22.80 0.08 2.49
CA PHE A 214 23.89 0.33 3.44
C PHE A 214 24.67 1.59 3.11
N LEU A 215 24.57 2.61 3.96
CA LEU A 215 25.35 3.84 3.84
C LEU A 215 26.85 3.62 4.08
N SER A 216 27.21 2.52 4.74
CA SER A 216 28.60 2.07 4.92
C SER A 216 29.21 1.43 3.67
N HIS A 217 28.41 1.10 2.66
CA HIS A 217 28.85 0.55 1.38
C HIS A 217 28.97 1.68 0.33
N PRO A 218 30.18 2.01 -0.17
CA PRO A 218 30.40 3.21 -0.99
C PRO A 218 29.54 3.28 -2.27
N GLU A 219 29.31 2.15 -2.94
CA GLU A 219 28.48 2.14 -4.15
C GLU A 219 27.00 2.34 -3.84
N GLU A 220 26.51 1.82 -2.72
CA GLU A 220 25.14 2.02 -2.27
C GLU A 220 24.95 3.43 -1.78
N ALA A 221 25.91 4.01 -1.05
CA ALA A 221 25.84 5.41 -0.64
C ALA A 221 25.72 6.36 -1.85
N ARG A 222 26.47 6.09 -2.93
CA ARG A 222 26.35 6.85 -4.19
C ARG A 222 24.98 6.66 -4.85
N ARG A 223 24.49 5.41 -4.93
CA ARG A 223 23.14 5.12 -5.46
C ARG A 223 22.05 5.78 -4.63
N LEU A 224 22.12 5.69 -3.31
CA LEU A 224 21.16 6.29 -2.37
C LEU A 224 21.15 7.83 -2.43
N SER A 225 22.23 8.44 -2.93
CA SER A 225 22.29 9.89 -3.19
C SER A 225 21.70 10.28 -4.55
N ASP A 226 21.45 9.31 -5.44
CA ASP A 226 20.85 9.55 -6.74
C ASP A 226 19.32 9.68 -6.62
N GLU A 227 18.79 10.78 -7.17
CA GLU A 227 17.37 11.10 -7.07
C GLU A 227 16.47 10.07 -7.78
N ASN A 228 16.92 9.53 -8.93
CA ASN A 228 16.15 8.52 -9.66
C ASN A 228 16.07 7.22 -8.87
N TYR A 229 17.18 6.82 -8.24
CA TYR A 229 17.18 5.64 -7.36
C TYR A 229 16.29 5.85 -6.13
N GLN A 230 16.30 7.04 -5.50
CA GLN A 230 15.38 7.37 -4.41
C GLN A 230 13.91 7.25 -4.83
N ARG A 231 13.55 7.72 -6.04
CA ARG A 231 12.21 7.56 -6.63
C ARG A 231 11.85 6.09 -6.87
N GLN A 232 12.81 5.27 -7.32
CA GLN A 232 12.61 3.83 -7.50
C GLN A 232 12.38 3.11 -6.15
N VAL A 233 13.13 3.49 -5.12
CA VAL A 233 12.94 2.96 -3.75
C VAL A 233 11.53 3.29 -3.27
N ALA A 234 11.13 4.56 -3.34
CA ALA A 234 9.78 4.99 -2.95
C ALA A 234 8.69 4.27 -3.76
N ALA A 235 8.88 4.10 -5.07
CA ALA A 235 7.93 3.39 -5.93
C ALA A 235 7.81 1.90 -5.56
N SER A 236 8.91 1.26 -5.15
CA SER A 236 8.92 -0.15 -4.72
C SER A 236 8.13 -0.32 -3.42
N ILE A 237 8.37 0.55 -2.45
CA ILE A 237 7.62 0.59 -1.18
C ILE A 237 6.13 0.83 -1.46
N TYR A 238 5.82 1.82 -2.29
CA TYR A 238 4.45 2.16 -2.71
C TYR A 238 3.72 0.95 -3.30
N LYS A 239 4.33 0.23 -4.23
CA LYS A 239 3.77 -1.00 -4.81
C LYS A 239 3.49 -2.06 -3.74
N GLY A 240 4.38 -2.22 -2.76
CA GLY A 240 4.17 -3.15 -1.64
C GLY A 240 2.95 -2.78 -0.81
N ILE A 241 2.75 -1.48 -0.53
CA ILE A 241 1.57 -0.96 0.19
C ILE A 241 0.29 -1.14 -0.63
N LEU A 242 0.33 -0.95 -1.95
CA LEU A 242 -0.81 -1.22 -2.83
C LEU A 242 -1.23 -2.70 -2.78
N ARG A 243 -0.25 -3.61 -2.91
CA ARG A 243 -0.50 -5.06 -2.82
C ARG A 243 -1.10 -5.44 -1.46
N TYR A 244 -0.56 -4.89 -0.37
CA TYR A 244 -1.12 -5.09 0.97
C TYR A 244 -2.56 -4.59 1.06
N SER A 245 -2.84 -3.39 0.54
CA SER A 245 -4.18 -2.78 0.56
C SER A 245 -5.19 -3.52 -0.32
N ALA A 246 -4.72 -4.20 -1.37
CA ALA A 246 -5.52 -5.08 -2.22
C ALA A 246 -5.82 -6.45 -1.56
N GLY A 247 -5.31 -6.71 -0.35
CA GLY A 247 -5.54 -7.94 0.39
C GLY A 247 -4.62 -9.10 0.00
N GLU A 248 -3.53 -8.84 -0.72
CA GLU A 248 -2.56 -9.88 -1.06
C GLU A 248 -1.84 -10.41 0.18
N LYS A 249 -1.33 -11.64 0.07
CA LYS A 249 -0.49 -12.29 1.07
C LYS A 249 0.93 -12.47 0.51
N GLY A 250 1.91 -11.90 1.22
CA GLY A 250 3.33 -12.06 0.91
C GLY A 250 3.84 -13.44 1.30
N THR A 251 5.02 -13.79 0.79
CA THR A 251 5.74 -15.00 1.18
C THR A 251 6.22 -14.88 2.63
N SER A 252 5.73 -15.78 3.51
CA SER A 252 6.10 -15.76 4.93
C SER A 252 7.57 -16.12 5.13
N SER A 253 8.17 -15.48 6.14
CA SER A 253 9.53 -15.77 6.60
C SER A 253 9.62 -17.04 7.46
N ALA A 254 8.49 -17.63 7.86
CA ALA A 254 8.44 -18.87 8.62
C ALA A 254 8.39 -20.09 7.68
N PRO A 255 9.17 -21.15 7.95
CA PRO A 255 8.90 -22.44 7.31
C PRO A 255 7.48 -22.89 7.69
N GLU A 256 6.72 -23.41 6.73
CA GLU A 256 5.47 -24.13 7.02
C GLU A 256 5.77 -25.18 8.09
N VAL A 257 5.24 -24.97 9.30
CA VAL A 257 5.19 -26.03 10.30
C VAL A 257 4.12 -26.99 9.80
N ARG A 258 4.55 -28.03 9.09
CA ARG A 258 3.75 -29.24 8.88
C ARG A 258 3.62 -30.02 10.19
#